data_AF-A0A7C6SVX7-F1
#
_entry.id   AF-A0A7C6SVX7-F1
#
_cell.length_a   1.000
_cell.length_b   1.000
_cell.length_c   1.000
_cell.angle_alpha   90.00
_cell.angle_beta   90.00
_cell.angle_gamma   90.00
#
_symmetry.space_group_name_H-M   'P 1'
#
loop_
_entity.id
_entity.type
_entity.pdbx_description
1 polymer ?
#
loop_
_entity_poly.entity_id
_entity_poly.type
_entity_poly.pdbx_seq_one_letter_code
_entity_poly.pdbx_strand_id
1 'polypeptide(L)'
;MPARKKRPAKARAKRPLDSLKYEVARELDLPKEVFEEGYWGNLSSRQCGAVGGQMVKRMIEAAQKAIAEEAAAQAIAGFRSGLGLPPETDVEIPSEL
;
A
#
# COMPACT_ATOMS: atom_id res chain seq x y z
N MET A 1 6.68 9.24 35.45
CA MET A 1 6.30 9.77 34.12
C MET A 1 5.58 8.68 33.33
N PRO A 2 4.30 8.85 32.93
CA PRO A 2 3.64 7.87 32.08
C PRO A 2 4.20 7.92 30.64
N ALA A 3 4.59 6.77 30.10
CA ALA A 3 5.12 6.65 28.75
C ALA A 3 4.03 6.97 27.71
N ARG A 4 4.32 7.90 26.80
CA ARG A 4 3.40 8.32 25.73
C ARG A 4 3.22 7.17 24.73
N LYS A 5 2.14 6.40 24.91
CA LYS A 5 1.75 5.31 24.00
C LYS A 5 1.35 5.89 22.64
N LYS A 6 2.27 5.92 21.68
CA LYS A 6 1.97 6.29 20.29
C LYS A 6 1.07 5.20 19.71
N ARG A 7 -0.21 5.52 19.50
CA ARG A 7 -1.16 4.62 18.85
C ARG A 7 -0.74 4.46 17.38
N PRO A 8 -0.74 3.24 16.81
CA PRO A 8 -0.45 3.07 15.38
C PRO A 8 -1.48 3.87 14.56
N ALA A 9 -0.98 4.57 13.54
CA ALA A 9 -1.63 5.73 12.94
C ALA A 9 -3.05 5.50 12.41
N LYS A 10 -3.46 4.27 12.03
CA LYS A 10 -4.84 3.97 11.59
C LYS A 10 -5.20 2.52 11.88
N ALA A 11 -6.24 2.27 12.67
CA ALA A 11 -6.77 0.91 12.91
C ALA A 11 -7.25 0.23 11.60
N ARG A 12 -7.67 1.01 10.61
CA ARG A 12 -8.11 0.54 9.28
C ARG A 12 -6.98 0.00 8.41
N ALA A 13 -5.72 0.34 8.70
CA ALA A 13 -4.56 -0.13 7.95
C ALA A 13 -4.08 -1.54 8.35
N LYS A 14 -4.65 -2.14 9.41
CA LYS A 14 -4.20 -3.45 9.90
C LYS A 14 -4.34 -4.55 8.85
N ARG A 15 -5.51 -4.64 8.20
CA ARG A 15 -5.81 -5.67 7.18
C ARG A 15 -4.82 -5.71 6.00
N PRO A 16 -4.57 -4.59 5.28
CA PRO A 16 -3.61 -4.60 4.18
C PRO A 16 -2.17 -4.80 4.64
N LEU A 17 -1.80 -4.31 5.84
CA LEU A 17 -0.48 -4.57 6.39
C LEU A 17 -0.26 -6.05 6.74
N ASP A 18 -1.28 -6.74 7.24
CA ASP A 18 -1.18 -8.16 7.58
C ASP A 18 -0.97 -8.99 6.32
N SER A 19 -1.71 -8.74 5.24
CA SER A 19 -1.48 -9.40 3.94
C SER A 19 -0.06 -9.17 3.43
N LEU A 20 0.40 -7.92 3.44
CA LEU A 20 1.75 -7.55 3.01
C LEU A 20 2.82 -8.27 3.85
N LYS A 21 2.61 -8.42 5.16
CA LYS A 21 3.54 -9.12 6.06
C LYS A 21 3.71 -10.58 5.62
N TYR A 22 2.61 -11.28 5.34
CA TYR A 22 2.66 -12.68 4.92
C TYR A 22 3.19 -12.83 3.49
N GLU A 23 2.91 -11.89 2.58
CA GLU A 23 3.51 -11.89 1.24
C GLU A 23 5.03 -11.74 1.30
N VAL A 24 5.51 -10.72 2.01
CA VAL A 24 6.95 -10.46 2.18
C VAL A 24 7.65 -11.63 2.86
N ALA A 25 7.01 -12.22 3.88
CA ALA A 25 7.59 -13.37 4.54
C ALA A 25 7.72 -14.57 3.58
N ARG A 26 6.76 -14.78 2.66
CA ARG A 26 6.82 -15.88 1.67
C ARG A 26 7.97 -15.67 0.69
N GLU A 27 8.19 -14.44 0.26
CA GLU A 27 9.30 -14.09 -0.64
C GLU A 27 10.68 -14.20 0.00
N LEU A 28 10.76 -14.08 1.33
CA LEU A 28 12.00 -14.26 2.08
C LEU A 28 12.26 -15.72 2.48
N ASP A 29 11.47 -16.67 1.93
CA ASP A 29 11.54 -18.10 2.23
C ASP A 29 11.57 -18.39 3.73
N LEU A 30 10.73 -17.67 4.49
CA LEU A 30 10.62 -17.90 5.93
C LEU A 30 9.98 -19.26 6.23
N PRO A 31 10.25 -19.84 7.41
CA PRO A 31 9.67 -21.13 7.79
C PRO A 31 8.13 -21.08 7.82
N LYS A 32 7.51 -22.23 7.52
CA LYS A 32 6.05 -22.36 7.37
C LYS A 32 5.28 -22.00 8.64
N GLU A 33 5.90 -22.19 9.81
CA GLU A 33 5.35 -21.81 11.12
C GLU A 33 4.93 -20.33 11.18
N VAL A 34 5.58 -19.45 10.40
CA VAL A 34 5.27 -18.01 10.34
C VAL A 34 3.92 -17.72 9.69
N PHE A 35 3.53 -18.53 8.71
CA PHE A 35 2.31 -18.31 7.92
C PHE A 35 1.15 -19.18 8.40
N GLU A 36 1.45 -20.38 8.89
CA GLU A 36 0.45 -21.35 9.33
C GLU A 36 0.08 -21.12 10.80
N GLU A 37 1.09 -21.00 11.68
CA GLU A 37 0.87 -20.82 13.13
C GLU A 37 0.95 -19.36 13.57
N GLY A 38 1.49 -18.49 12.70
CA GLY A 38 1.69 -17.08 13.03
C GLY A 38 2.77 -16.86 14.09
N TYR A 39 3.63 -17.85 14.35
CA TYR A 39 4.65 -17.77 15.40
C TYR A 39 5.96 -17.20 14.85
N TRP A 40 6.37 -16.05 15.39
CA TRP A 40 7.59 -15.34 14.97
C TRP A 40 8.79 -15.57 15.90
N GLY A 41 8.61 -16.35 16.97
CA GLY A 41 9.61 -16.47 18.05
C GLY A 41 10.84 -17.33 17.70
N ASN A 42 10.72 -18.25 16.74
CA ASN A 42 11.83 -19.10 16.30
C ASN A 42 12.72 -18.42 15.23
N LEU A 43 12.37 -17.22 14.76
CA LEU A 43 13.15 -16.52 13.75
C LEU A 43 14.31 -15.74 14.34
N SER A 44 15.40 -15.68 13.58
CA SER A 44 16.49 -14.76 13.89
C SER A 44 15.99 -13.31 13.81
N SER A 45 16.53 -12.44 14.67
CA SER A 45 16.25 -11.00 14.65
C SER A 45 16.53 -10.37 13.28
N ARG A 46 17.49 -10.93 12.52
CA ARG A 46 17.82 -10.48 11.17
C ARG A 46 16.69 -10.77 10.17
N GLN A 47 16.06 -11.93 10.25
CA GLN A 47 14.93 -12.30 9.37
C GLN A 47 13.68 -11.49 9.70
N CYS A 48 13.35 -11.36 10.99
CA CYS A 48 12.23 -10.53 11.43
C CYS A 48 12.43 -9.06 11.00
N GLY A 49 13.65 -8.54 11.14
CA GLY A 49 14.02 -7.21 10.66
C GLY A 49 13.94 -7.06 9.13
N ALA A 50 14.36 -8.09 8.38
CA ALA A 50 14.26 -8.09 6.92
C ALA A 50 12.80 -8.00 6.44
N VAL A 51 11.87 -8.71 7.08
CA VAL A 51 10.43 -8.63 6.77
C VAL A 51 9.92 -7.20 6.98
N GLY A 52 10.14 -6.63 8.17
CA GLY A 52 9.69 -5.28 8.47
C GLY A 52 10.28 -4.22 7.54
N GLY A 53 11.57 -4.36 7.17
CA GLY A 53 12.25 -3.48 6.24
C GLY A 53 11.67 -3.55 4.82
N GLN A 54 11.41 -4.76 4.32
CA GLN A 54 10.79 -4.97 3.01
C GLN A 54 9.36 -4.43 2.96
N MET A 55 8.59 -4.59 4.05
CA MET A 55 7.26 -3.98 4.15
C MET A 55 7.31 -2.46 4.01
N VAL A 56 8.20 -1.78 4.76
CA VAL A 56 8.36 -0.32 4.70
C VAL A 56 8.84 0.13 3.32
N LYS A 57 9.77 -0.61 2.71
CA LYS A 57 10.28 -0.31 1.36
C LYS A 57 9.14 -0.30 0.33
N ARG A 58 8.29 -1.33 0.32
CA ARG A 58 7.11 -1.41 -0.56
C ARG A 58 6.12 -0.28 -0.31
N MET A 59 5.89 0.08 0.96
CA MET A 59 4.99 1.18 1.29
C MET A 59 5.51 2.52 0.75
N ILE A 60 6.82 2.75 0.79
CA ILE A 60 7.43 3.95 0.24
C ILE A 60 7.31 3.95 -1.29
N GLU A 61 7.61 2.82 -1.94
CA GLU A 61 7.47 2.68 -3.40
C GLU A 61 6.03 2.92 -3.86
N ALA A 62 5.05 2.35 -3.15
CA ALA A 62 3.63 2.56 -3.44
C ALA A 62 3.21 4.02 -3.22
N ALA A 63 3.70 4.66 -2.15
CA ALA A 63 3.43 6.07 -1.90
C ALA A 63 4.06 6.97 -2.98
N GLN A 64 5.27 6.68 -3.42
CA GLN A 64 5.93 7.40 -4.51
C GLN A 64 5.15 7.27 -5.82
N LYS A 65 4.66 6.07 -6.14
CA LYS A 65 3.80 5.84 -7.31
C LYS A 65 2.49 6.59 -7.21
N ALA A 66 1.81 6.53 -6.07
CA ALA A 66 0.55 7.25 -5.86
C ALA A 66 0.72 8.77 -6.03
N ILE A 67 1.80 9.34 -5.49
CA ILE A 67 2.11 10.77 -5.66
C ILE A 67 2.41 11.08 -7.13
N ALA A 68 3.15 10.22 -7.83
CA ALA A 68 3.46 10.39 -9.24
C ALA A 68 2.20 10.30 -10.12
N GLU A 69 1.29 9.36 -9.83
CA GLU A 69 -0.01 9.21 -10.49
C GLU A 69 -0.90 10.42 -10.23
N GLU A 70 -0.97 10.89 -8.99
CA GLU A 70 -1.74 12.08 -8.63
C GLU A 70 -1.18 13.33 -9.31
N ALA A 71 0.13 13.49 -9.36
CA ALA A 71 0.77 14.57 -10.10
C ALA A 71 0.50 14.48 -11.61
N ALA A 72 0.53 13.29 -12.20
CA ALA A 72 0.22 13.08 -13.61
C ALA A 72 -1.27 13.37 -13.90
N ALA A 73 -2.17 12.93 -13.03
CA ALA A 73 -3.61 13.21 -13.14
C ALA A 73 -3.91 14.71 -13.05
N GLN A 74 -3.25 15.43 -12.13
CA GLN A 74 -3.36 16.88 -12.01
C GLN A 74 -2.79 17.61 -13.23
N ALA A 75 -1.68 17.13 -13.79
CA ALA A 75 -1.10 17.68 -15.02
C ALA A 75 -2.02 17.47 -16.23
N ILE A 76 -2.60 16.29 -16.40
CA ILE A 76 -3.55 15.99 -17.49
C ILE A 76 -4.83 16.83 -17.33
N ALA A 77 -5.36 16.93 -16.11
CA ALA A 77 -6.55 17.75 -15.82
C ALA A 77 -6.28 19.24 -16.08
N GLY A 78 -5.12 19.75 -15.66
CA GLY A 78 -4.68 21.13 -15.94
C GLY A 78 -4.46 21.39 -17.42
N PHE A 79 -3.89 20.43 -18.15
CA PHE A 79 -3.67 20.51 -19.60
C PHE A 79 -5.00 20.51 -20.38
N ARG A 80 -5.95 19.63 -20.03
CA ARG A 80 -7.30 19.61 -20.64
C ARG A 80 -8.07 20.89 -20.35
N SER A 81 -7.95 21.43 -19.14
CA SER A 81 -8.56 22.72 -18.77
C SER A 81 -7.95 23.87 -19.57
N GLY A 82 -6.63 23.83 -19.82
CA GLY A 82 -5.93 24.82 -20.66
C GLY A 82 -6.28 24.74 -22.15
N LEU A 83 -6.71 23.56 -22.63
CA LEU A 83 -7.21 23.36 -24.00
C LEU A 83 -8.71 23.62 -24.14
N GLY A 84 -9.42 23.96 -23.06
CA GLY A 84 -10.86 24.24 -23.08
C GLY A 84 -11.73 23.03 -23.47
N LEU A 85 -11.24 21.81 -23.30
CA LEU A 85 -12.03 20.61 -23.58
C LEU A 85 -13.05 20.39 -22.44
N PRO A 86 -14.36 20.22 -22.74
CA PRO A 86 -15.37 20.01 -21.72
C PRO A 86 -15.07 18.75 -20.88
N PRO A 87 -15.44 18.75 -19.58
CA PRO A 87 -15.39 17.54 -18.77
C PRO A 87 -16.33 16.48 -19.36
N GLU A 88 -15.89 15.22 -19.37
CA GLU A 88 -16.69 14.06 -19.81
C GLU A 88 -17.88 13.87 -18.85
N THR A 89 -18.93 14.65 -19.04
CA THR A 89 -20.29 14.29 -18.63
C THR A 89 -21.02 13.97 -19.91
N ASP A 90 -21.65 12.78 -19.95
CA ASP A 90 -22.55 12.31 -20.99
C ASP A 90 -21.90 11.58 -22.18
N VAL A 91 -21.18 10.49 -21.90
CA VAL A 91 -21.32 9.31 -22.77
C VAL A 91 -22.44 8.46 -22.17
N GLU A 92 -23.68 8.85 -22.45
CA GLU A 92 -24.82 7.93 -22.37
C GLU A 92 -24.50 6.76 -23.29
N ILE A 93 -24.23 5.59 -22.69
CA ILE A 93 -24.28 4.32 -23.41
C ILE A 93 -25.74 4.17 -23.87
N PRO A 94 -26.06 4.21 -25.18
CA PRO A 94 -27.42 4.00 -25.62
C PRO A 94 -27.80 2.56 -25.28
N SER A 95 -28.80 2.39 -24.42
CA SER A 95 -29.29 1.09 -23.97
C SER A 95 -30.24 0.42 -24.95
N GLU A 96 -30.03 0.50 -26.27
CA GLU A 96 -30.86 -0.24 -27.25
C GLU A 96 -30.05 -0.78 -28.43
N LEU A 97 -29.74 -2.08 -28.35
CA LEU A 97 -30.15 -3.11 -29.31
C LEU A 97 -30.08 -4.49 -28.65
#